data_AF-A0A7W7S291-F1
#
_entry.id   AF-A0A7W7S291-F1
#
_cell.length_a   1.000
_cell.length_b   1.000
_cell.length_c   1.000
_cell.angle_alpha   90.00
_cell.angle_beta   90.00
_cell.angle_gamma   90.00
#
_symmetry.space_group_name_H-M   'P 1'
#
loop_
_entity.id
_entity.type
_entity.pdbx_description
1 polymer ?
#
loop_
_entity_poly.entity_id
_entity_poly.type
_entity_poly.pdbx_seq_one_letter_code
_entity_poly.pdbx_strand_id
1 'polypeptide(L)' 'MFDEPAGRPCRAGSLWTQEAPRAPQPTLADLDWLLGESRSVGVPVERRDEGVVGGLPAMVEHAAYRVVQEALTNVRWSPR' A
#
# COMPACT_ATOMS: atom_id res chain seq x y z
N MET A 1 -52.04 -6.17 -23.36
CA MET A 1 -52.69 -6.52 -22.08
C MET A 1 -52.07 -7.85 -21.67
N PHE A 2 -50.89 -7.86 -21.05
CA PHE A 2 -50.53 -7.19 -19.81
C PHE A 2 -49.16 -6.49 -19.86
N ASP A 3 -49.05 -5.51 -18.97
CA ASP A 3 -48.04 -4.48 -18.74
C ASP A 3 -46.60 -5.00 -18.54
N GLU A 4 -45.65 -4.27 -19.11
CA GLU A 4 -44.23 -4.28 -18.73
C GLU A 4 -44.09 -3.66 -17.32
N PRO A 5 -43.49 -4.34 -16.32
CA PRO A 5 -43.26 -3.66 -15.05
C PRO A 5 -42.07 -2.73 -15.18
N ALA A 6 -42.36 -1.45 -14.92
CA ALA A 6 -41.44 -0.34 -14.80
C ALA A 6 -40.09 -0.72 -14.16
N GLY A 7 -39.04 -0.12 -14.73
CA GLY A 7 -37.63 -0.39 -14.43
C GLY A 7 -37.31 -0.51 -12.95
N ARG A 8 -36.48 -1.51 -12.65
CA ARG A 8 -35.75 -1.55 -11.38
C ARG A 8 -34.92 -0.26 -11.31
N PRO A 9 -35.09 0.61 -10.30
CA PRO A 9 -34.16 1.69 -10.13
C PRO A 9 -32.79 1.07 -9.89
N CYS A 10 -31.82 1.37 -10.75
CA CYS A 10 -30.41 1.22 -10.41
C CYS A 10 -30.24 1.87 -9.04
N ARG A 11 -29.84 1.11 -8.02
CA ARG A 11 -29.59 1.64 -6.67
C ARG A 11 -28.61 2.80 -6.79
N ALA A 12 -29.12 4.02 -6.82
CA ALA A 12 -28.36 5.23 -6.60
C ALA A 12 -28.05 5.28 -5.11
N GLY A 13 -26.77 5.17 -4.78
CA GLY A 13 -26.30 5.21 -3.40
C GLY A 13 -24.92 4.58 -3.29
N SER A 14 -23.91 5.24 -3.82
CA SER A 14 -22.54 4.99 -3.39
C SER A 14 -22.46 5.34 -1.90
N LEU A 15 -22.45 4.32 -1.03
CA LEU A 15 -22.03 4.43 0.36
C LEU A 15 -20.50 4.35 0.49
N TRP A 16 -19.76 4.53 -0.61
CA TRP A 16 -18.31 4.32 -0.67
C TRP A 16 -17.60 5.57 -1.19
N THR A 17 -17.82 6.72 -0.57
CA THR A 17 -16.81 7.79 -0.61
C THR A 17 -16.77 8.44 0.76
N GLN A 18 -16.36 7.65 1.74
CA GLN A 18 -15.73 8.22 2.91
C GLN A 18 -14.29 8.52 2.48
N GLU A 19 -14.06 9.74 1.98
CA GLU A 19 -12.71 10.24 1.74
C GLU A 19 -12.05 10.41 3.10
N ALA A 20 -11.56 9.30 3.66
CA ALA A 20 -10.74 9.34 4.85
C ALA A 20 -9.53 10.23 4.55
N PRO A 21 -9.12 11.10 5.49
CA PRO A 21 -7.91 11.90 5.31
C PRO A 21 -6.78 10.97 4.89
N ARG A 22 -6.21 11.20 3.70
CA ARG A 22 -5.08 10.39 3.24
C ARG A 22 -3.95 10.67 4.20
N ALA A 23 -3.59 9.66 5.00
CA ALA A 23 -2.35 9.68 5.75
C ALA A 23 -1.21 10.06 4.79
N PRO A 24 -0.18 10.78 5.29
CA PRO A 24 0.97 11.11 4.46
C PRO A 24 1.51 9.83 3.81
N GLN A 25 1.88 9.94 2.54
CA GLN A 25 2.44 8.79 1.82
C GLN A 25 3.79 8.44 2.46
N PRO A 26 4.06 7.13 2.66
CA PRO A 26 5.34 6.69 3.21
C PRO A 26 6.48 6.98 2.24
N THR A 27 7.65 7.16 2.82
CA THR A 27 8.91 7.58 2.21
C THR A 27 10.04 6.63 2.62
N LEU A 28 11.26 6.87 2.16
CA LEU A 28 12.42 6.08 2.57
C LEU A 28 12.74 6.20 4.07
N ALA A 29 12.31 7.28 4.74
CA ALA A 29 12.47 7.43 6.18
C ALA A 29 11.63 6.41 6.98
N ASP A 30 10.57 5.86 6.38
CA ASP A 30 9.66 4.90 7.01
C ASP A 30 10.15 3.44 6.88
N LEU A 31 11.28 3.20 6.19
CA LEU A 31 11.81 1.85 5.99
C LEU A 31 12.13 1.14 7.30
N ASP A 32 12.67 1.83 8.31
CA ASP A 32 13.02 1.17 9.57
C ASP A 32 11.79 0.57 10.27
N TRP A 33 10.66 1.25 10.19
CA TRP A 33 9.39 0.73 10.69
C TRP A 33 8.93 -0.50 9.89
N LEU A 34 8.92 -0.40 8.55
CA LEU A 34 8.51 -1.49 7.66
C LEU A 34 9.37 -2.76 7.84
N LEU A 35 10.69 -2.60 7.97
CA LEU A 35 11.60 -3.71 8.21
C LEU A 35 11.41 -4.30 9.61
N GLY A 36 11.13 -3.46 10.61
CA GLY A 36 10.78 -3.88 11.96
C GLY A 36 9.54 -4.78 11.99
N GLU A 37 8.47 -4.37 11.31
CA GLU A 37 7.23 -5.15 11.19
C GLU A 37 7.46 -6.49 10.48
N SER A 38 8.33 -6.52 9.48
CA SER A 38 8.66 -7.77 8.78
C SER A 38 9.44 -8.73 9.67
N ARG A 39 10.38 -8.20 10.48
CA ARG A 39 11.13 -9.00 11.46
C ARG A 39 10.23 -9.51 12.59
N SER A 40 9.27 -8.71 13.05
CA SER A 40 8.38 -9.11 14.15
C SER A 40 7.48 -10.30 13.78
N VAL A 41 7.19 -10.49 12.49
CA VAL A 41 6.45 -11.64 11.96
C VAL A 41 7.36 -12.79 11.51
N GLY A 42 8.64 -12.74 11.84
CA GLY A 42 9.59 -13.84 11.65
C GLY A 42 10.35 -13.84 10.32
N VAL A 43 10.25 -12.78 9.51
CA VAL A 43 11.04 -12.65 8.27
C VAL A 43 12.43 -12.09 8.63
N PRO A 44 13.54 -12.82 8.41
CA PRO A 44 14.88 -12.29 8.63
C PRO A 44 15.18 -11.20 7.60
N VAL A 45 15.60 -10.02 8.07
CA VAL A 45 15.91 -8.86 7.20
C VAL A 45 17.20 -8.19 7.66
N GLU A 46 18.17 -8.09 6.74
CA GLU A 46 19.37 -7.26 6.88
C GLU A 46 19.26 -6.02 5.99
N ARG A 47 19.67 -4.85 6.51
CA ARG A 47 19.66 -3.58 5.78
C ARG A 47 21.10 -3.06 5.66
N ARG A 48 21.45 -2.61 4.46
CA ARG A 48 22.70 -1.90 4.18
C ARG A 48 22.40 -0.71 3.29
N ASP A 49 22.78 0.47 3.75
CA ASP A 49 22.65 1.70 2.98
C ASP A 49 24.03 2.08 2.41
N GLU A 50 24.06 2.46 1.14
CA GLU A 50 25.28 2.89 0.46
C GLU A 50 25.04 4.25 -0.21
N GLY A 51 26.03 5.14 -0.13
CA GLY A 51 25.92 6.51 -0.64
C GLY A 51 25.12 7.44 0.28
N VAL A 52 24.74 8.60 -0.25
CA VAL A 52 23.93 9.60 0.47
C VAL A 52 22.55 9.68 -0.19
N VAL A 53 21.51 9.33 0.55
CA VAL A 53 20.13 9.52 0.14
C VAL A 53 19.72 10.95 0.52
N GLY A 54 19.59 11.83 -0.46
CA GLY A 54 19.16 13.21 -0.22
C GLY A 54 18.61 13.87 -1.48
N GLY A 55 17.50 14.60 -1.33
CA GLY A 55 16.93 15.40 -2.41
C GLY A 55 16.23 14.61 -3.52
N LEU A 56 15.71 13.42 -3.22
CA LEU A 56 14.90 12.67 -4.18
C LEU A 56 13.51 13.30 -4.33
N PRO A 57 12.92 13.28 -5.54
CA PRO A 57 11.51 13.64 -5.70
C PRO A 57 10.62 12.70 -4.88
N ALA A 58 9.57 13.24 -4.24
CA ALA A 58 8.68 12.47 -3.36
C ALA A 58 8.10 11.20 -4.04
N MET A 59 7.82 11.27 -5.34
CA MET A 59 7.34 10.12 -6.11
C MET A 59 8.36 8.98 -6.19
N VAL A 60 9.65 9.32 -6.27
CA VAL A 60 10.75 8.33 -6.31
C VAL A 60 10.91 7.68 -4.94
N GLU A 61 10.87 8.46 -3.86
CA GLU A 61 10.93 7.91 -2.49
C GLU A 61 9.76 6.97 -2.22
N HIS A 62 8.55 7.37 -2.62
CA HIS A 62 7.36 6.55 -2.44
C HIS A 62 7.41 5.26 -3.28
N ALA A 63 7.86 5.35 -4.54
CA ALA A 63 8.02 4.18 -5.40
C ALA A 63 9.04 3.20 -4.82
N ALA A 64 10.18 3.69 -4.35
CA ALA A 64 11.21 2.85 -3.72
C ALA A 64 10.70 2.18 -2.45
N TYR A 65 9.99 2.92 -1.59
CA TYR A 65 9.32 2.34 -0.42
C TYR A 65 8.35 1.21 -0.80
N ARG A 66 7.52 1.43 -1.83
CA ARG A 66 6.55 0.43 -2.33
C ARG A 66 7.22 -0.82 -2.88
N VAL A 67 8.36 -0.69 -3.58
CA VAL A 67 9.13 -1.84 -4.06
C VAL A 67 9.60 -2.71 -2.89
N VAL A 68 10.14 -2.09 -1.83
CA VAL A 68 10.58 -2.83 -0.64
C VAL A 68 9.39 -3.49 0.07
N GLN A 69 8.28 -2.77 0.22
CA GLN A 69 7.05 -3.32 0.82
C GLN A 69 6.55 -4.56 0.08
N GLU A 70 6.48 -4.49 -1.25
CA GLU A 70 6.01 -5.58 -2.08
C GLU A 70 6.96 -6.79 -2.01
N ALA A 71 8.28 -6.56 -2.05
CA ALA A 71 9.26 -7.62 -1.91
C ALA A 71 9.13 -8.37 -0.58
N LEU A 72 8.96 -7.67 0.54
CA LEU A 72 8.76 -8.27 1.86
C LEU A 72 7.43 -9.04 1.94
N THR A 73 6.38 -8.51 1.33
CA THR A 73 5.07 -9.16 1.25
C THR A 73 5.17 -10.48 0.46
N ASN A 74 5.90 -10.47 -0.66
CA ASN A 74 6.14 -11.66 -1.47
C ASN A 74 6.92 -12.74 -0.70
N VAL A 75 7.95 -12.37 0.05
CA VAL A 75 8.71 -13.31 0.89
C VAL A 75 7.79 -13.95 1.94
N ARG A 76 6.93 -13.14 2.59
CA ARG A 76 5.99 -13.63 3.61
C ARG A 76 5.01 -14.67 3.07
N TRP A 77 4.54 -14.50 1.84
CA TRP A 77 3.57 -15.42 1.21
C TRP A 77 4.21 -16.58 0.45
N SER A 78 5.51 -16.51 0.20
CA SER A 78 6.29 -17.58 -0.43
C SER A 78 7.29 -18.23 0.54
N PRO A 79 6.88 -18.68 1.75
CA PRO A 79 7.75 -19.50 2.57
C PRO A 79 7.88 -20.87 1.89
N ARG A 80 9.12 -21.26 1.58
CA ARG A 80 9.41 -22.63 1.15
C ARG A 80 9.42 -23.59 2.33
#